data_AF-A0A815U148-F1
#
_entry.id   AF-A0A815U148-F1
#
_cell.length_a   1.000
_cell.length_b   1.000
_cell.length_c   1.000
_cell.angle_alpha   90.00
_cell.angle_beta   90.00
_cell.angle_gamma   90.00
#
_symmetry.space_group_name_H-M   'P 1'
#
loop_
_entity.id
_entity.type
_entity.pdbx_description
1 polymer ?
#
loop_
_entity_poly.entity_id
_entity_poly.type
_entity_poly.pdbx_seq_one_letter_code
_entity_poly.pdbx_strand_id
1 'polypeptide(L)'
;MLLCLGNLRGEAKLARISLESLYRLIWVYMVRFKGENVKTTNQHLTCIVNSLFPKSFKALTPKDIPLNIFVKIIHFISQEKLDFAMKDIIFDLLSVGRCRNIMPERMNVGLRAFLVIVDSLAQNEDEPMMPLHNVTFPSGHTLRPRRTCTKMISDSIVKEIGLQSYYEPIRKTFDTILKMLDTQVGRCLLVT
;
A
#
# COMPACT_ATOMS: atom_id res chain seq x y z
N MET A 1 -19.96 -2.78 1.41
CA MET A 1 -18.71 -2.00 1.58
C MET A 1 -18.87 -0.85 2.57
N LEU A 2 -19.89 0.00 2.42
CA LEU A 2 -20.14 1.17 3.28
C LEU A 2 -20.29 0.83 4.78
N LEU A 3 -20.95 -0.27 5.12
CA LEU A 3 -21.11 -0.71 6.51
C LEU A 3 -19.76 -1.03 7.19
N CYS A 4 -18.81 -1.64 6.46
CA CYS A 4 -17.47 -1.92 6.97
C CYS A 4 -16.68 -0.62 7.19
N LEU A 5 -16.80 0.35 6.28
CA LEU A 5 -16.12 1.64 6.36
C LEU A 5 -16.58 2.45 7.57
N GLY A 6 -17.87 2.43 7.90
CA GLY A 6 -18.41 3.11 9.08
C GLY A 6 -17.84 2.58 10.40
N ASN A 7 -17.53 1.29 10.46
CA ASN A 7 -17.05 0.62 11.67
C ASN A 7 -15.51 0.62 11.84
N LEU A 8 -14.74 1.16 10.87
CA LEU A 8 -13.28 1.24 10.97
C LEU A 8 -12.78 2.15 12.10
N ARG A 9 -13.63 3.04 12.60
CA ARG A 9 -13.36 3.94 13.75
C ARG A 9 -14.03 3.49 15.04
N GLY A 10 -14.77 2.38 15.01
CA GLY A 10 -15.45 1.81 16.18
C GLY A 10 -14.50 1.01 17.07
N GLU A 11 -15.07 0.19 17.94
CA GLU A 11 -14.31 -0.68 18.85
C GLU A 11 -13.29 -1.55 18.09
N ALA A 12 -12.11 -1.74 18.68
CA ALA A 12 -10.97 -2.40 18.03
C ALA A 12 -11.31 -3.79 17.42
N LYS A 13 -12.15 -4.57 18.11
CA LYS A 13 -12.61 -5.87 17.62
C LYS A 13 -13.46 -5.73 16.34
N LEU A 14 -14.42 -4.81 16.35
CA LEU A 14 -15.32 -4.57 15.22
C LEU A 14 -14.57 -3.93 14.05
N ALA A 15 -13.64 -3.01 14.32
CA ALA A 15 -12.78 -2.39 13.32
C ALA A 15 -11.88 -3.42 12.62
N ARG A 16 -11.31 -4.37 13.37
CA ARG A 16 -10.51 -5.47 12.82
C ARG A 16 -11.34 -6.38 11.91
N ILE A 17 -12.50 -6.83 12.36
CA ILE A 17 -13.41 -7.68 11.56
C ILE A 17 -13.83 -6.92 10.29
N SER A 18 -14.20 -5.65 10.44
CA SER A 18 -14.62 -4.80 9.32
C SER A 18 -13.51 -4.62 8.29
N LEU A 19 -12.26 -4.47 8.74
CA LEU A 19 -11.12 -4.36 7.83
C LEU A 19 -10.81 -5.69 7.13
N GLU A 20 -10.86 -6.83 7.82
CA GLU A 20 -10.68 -8.13 7.18
C GLU A 20 -11.76 -8.40 6.11
N SER A 21 -13.01 -8.04 6.40
CA SER A 21 -14.10 -8.12 5.41
C SER A 21 -13.88 -7.16 4.26
N LEU A 22 -13.46 -5.92 4.52
CA LEU A 22 -13.15 -4.93 3.49
C LEU A 22 -12.01 -5.42 2.58
N TYR A 23 -10.96 -5.98 3.16
CA TYR A 23 -9.81 -6.54 2.44
C TYR A 23 -10.22 -7.64 1.45
N ARG A 24 -11.11 -8.56 1.85
CA ARG A 24 -11.69 -9.59 0.97
C ARG A 24 -12.57 -8.98 -0.12
N LEU A 25 -13.43 -8.03 0.24
CA LEU A 25 -14.33 -7.38 -0.72
C LEU A 25 -13.57 -6.57 -1.78
N ILE A 26 -12.50 -5.86 -1.39
CA ILE A 26 -11.65 -5.12 -2.33
C ILE A 26 -10.96 -6.08 -3.30
N TRP A 27 -10.48 -7.23 -2.82
CA TRP A 27 -9.91 -8.23 -3.70
C TRP A 27 -10.93 -8.67 -4.75
N VAL A 28 -12.13 -9.09 -4.35
CA VAL A 28 -13.17 -9.50 -5.31
C VAL A 28 -13.51 -8.35 -6.28
N TYR A 29 -13.64 -7.12 -5.78
CA TYR A 29 -14.02 -5.96 -6.59
C TYR A 29 -12.96 -5.56 -7.63
N MET A 30 -11.67 -5.55 -7.23
CA MET A 30 -10.58 -5.11 -8.09
C MET A 30 -10.03 -6.21 -8.98
N VAL A 31 -9.93 -7.42 -8.43
CA VAL A 31 -9.22 -8.53 -9.06
C VAL A 31 -10.18 -9.32 -9.93
N ARG A 32 -11.28 -9.82 -9.34
CA ARG A 32 -12.25 -10.66 -10.07
C ARG A 32 -13.25 -9.89 -10.91
N PHE A 33 -13.81 -8.81 -10.38
CA PHE A 33 -14.81 -8.02 -11.08
C PHE A 33 -14.19 -6.95 -12.00
N LYS A 34 -12.95 -6.53 -11.72
CA LYS A 34 -12.21 -5.49 -12.48
C LYS A 34 -12.88 -4.12 -12.51
N GLY A 35 -13.65 -3.82 -11.48
CA GLY A 35 -14.40 -2.57 -11.37
C GLY A 35 -15.59 -2.50 -12.34
N GLU A 36 -16.30 -1.38 -12.27
CA GLU A 36 -17.46 -1.10 -13.09
C GLU A 36 -17.01 -0.11 -14.17
N ASN A 37 -17.59 1.09 -14.18
CA ASN A 37 -17.11 2.19 -14.99
C ASN A 37 -16.04 2.98 -14.23
N VAL A 38 -15.06 3.52 -14.97
CA VAL A 38 -13.89 4.24 -14.42
C VAL A 38 -14.27 5.29 -13.37
N LYS A 39 -15.32 6.09 -13.61
CA LYS A 39 -15.77 7.14 -12.69
C LYS A 39 -16.30 6.56 -11.37
N THR A 40 -17.21 5.60 -11.43
CA THR A 40 -17.83 4.97 -10.24
C THR A 40 -16.77 4.23 -9.42
N THR A 41 -15.90 3.48 -10.09
CA THR A 41 -14.80 2.78 -9.42
C THR A 41 -13.86 3.76 -8.71
N ASN A 42 -13.48 4.87 -9.35
CA ASN A 42 -12.64 5.88 -8.70
C ASN A 42 -13.33 6.52 -7.49
N GLN A 43 -14.65 6.76 -7.56
CA GLN A 43 -15.41 7.29 -6.42
C GLN A 43 -15.43 6.31 -5.24
N HIS A 44 -15.70 5.02 -5.50
CA HIS A 44 -15.67 3.98 -4.47
C HIS A 44 -14.29 3.83 -3.86
N LEU A 45 -13.24 3.77 -4.68
CA LEU A 45 -11.86 3.70 -4.22
C LEU A 45 -11.45 4.92 -3.39
N THR A 46 -11.87 6.12 -3.81
CA THR A 46 -11.63 7.36 -3.06
C THR A 46 -12.26 7.30 -1.67
N CYS A 47 -13.51 6.84 -1.56
CA CYS A 47 -14.17 6.65 -0.26
C CYS A 47 -13.40 5.68 0.64
N ILE A 48 -13.01 4.52 0.11
CA ILE A 48 -12.25 3.50 0.85
C ILE A 48 -10.91 4.08 1.32
N VAL A 49 -10.16 4.71 0.42
CA VAL A 49 -8.83 5.30 0.70
C VAL A 49 -8.95 6.40 1.75
N ASN A 50 -9.96 7.27 1.67
CA ASN A 50 -10.17 8.32 2.66
C ASN A 50 -10.52 7.77 4.05
N SER A 51 -11.15 6.60 4.13
CA SER A 51 -11.41 5.92 5.41
C SER A 51 -10.16 5.24 5.98
N LEU A 52 -9.34 4.58 5.15
CA LEU A 52 -8.14 3.85 5.57
C LEU A 52 -6.94 4.78 5.84
N PHE A 53 -6.81 5.82 5.01
CA PHE A 53 -5.69 6.75 4.96
C PHE A 53 -6.17 8.21 5.07
N PRO A 54 -6.82 8.64 6.17
CA PRO A 54 -7.41 9.98 6.25
C PRO A 54 -6.34 11.07 6.15
N LYS A 55 -6.39 11.94 5.13
CA LYS A 55 -5.34 12.93 4.80
C LYS A 55 -4.99 13.89 5.94
N SER A 56 -5.93 14.18 6.83
CA SER A 56 -5.73 15.03 8.01
C SER A 56 -5.00 14.33 9.16
N PHE A 57 -4.86 13.00 9.12
CA PHE A 57 -4.38 12.19 10.22
C PHE A 57 -3.01 11.58 9.93
N LYS A 58 -2.10 11.70 10.89
CA LYS A 58 -0.71 11.23 10.77
C LYS A 58 -0.59 9.70 10.79
N ALA A 59 -1.56 9.01 11.40
CA ALA A 59 -1.58 7.55 11.52
C ALA A 59 -2.59 6.91 10.55
N LEU A 60 -2.48 5.60 10.40
CA LEU A 60 -3.43 4.80 9.63
C LEU A 60 -4.68 4.48 10.45
N THR A 61 -5.79 4.15 9.78
CA THR A 61 -7.01 3.72 10.46
C THR A 61 -7.39 2.31 10.02
N PRO A 62 -7.50 1.34 10.94
CA PRO A 62 -7.27 1.39 12.40
C PRO A 62 -5.78 1.31 12.80
N LYS A 63 -5.41 1.81 13.99
CA LYS A 63 -4.00 1.88 14.46
C LYS A 63 -3.41 0.53 14.87
N ASP A 64 -4.19 -0.33 15.51
CA ASP A 64 -3.70 -1.58 16.12
C ASP A 64 -3.72 -2.77 15.15
N ILE A 65 -3.45 -2.52 13.88
CA ILE A 65 -3.54 -3.50 12.81
C ILE A 65 -2.19 -3.64 12.10
N PRO A 66 -1.77 -4.87 11.76
CA PRO A 66 -0.52 -5.09 11.05
C PRO A 66 -0.51 -4.35 9.71
N LEU A 67 0.54 -3.54 9.49
CA LEU A 67 0.72 -2.69 8.31
C LEU A 67 0.61 -3.46 6.98
N ASN A 68 0.91 -4.76 7.00
CA ASN A 68 0.86 -5.66 5.85
C ASN A 68 -0.51 -5.68 5.16
N ILE A 69 -1.62 -5.52 5.90
CA ILE A 69 -2.96 -5.55 5.29
C ILE A 69 -3.18 -4.33 4.38
N PHE A 70 -2.71 -3.15 4.79
CA PHE A 70 -2.81 -1.93 3.99
C PHE A 70 -1.96 -2.05 2.72
N VAL A 71 -0.75 -2.59 2.83
CA VAL A 71 0.13 -2.87 1.69
C VAL A 71 -0.57 -3.78 0.67
N LYS A 72 -1.24 -4.85 1.12
CA LYS A 72 -1.97 -5.76 0.23
C LYS A 72 -3.21 -5.12 -0.39
N ILE A 73 -3.95 -4.29 0.35
CA ILE A 73 -5.08 -3.52 -0.19
C ILE A 73 -4.62 -2.65 -1.36
N ILE A 74 -3.51 -1.92 -1.20
CA ILE A 74 -2.96 -1.07 -2.25
C ILE A 74 -2.52 -1.91 -3.46
N HIS A 75 -1.87 -3.06 -3.22
CA HIS A 75 -1.45 -3.98 -4.28
C HIS A 75 -2.65 -4.56 -5.07
N PHE A 76 -3.79 -4.79 -4.42
CA PHE A 76 -5.00 -5.22 -5.13
C PHE A 76 -5.58 -4.11 -6.01
N ILE A 77 -5.60 -2.88 -5.51
CA ILE A 77 -6.06 -1.72 -6.28
C ILE A 77 -5.16 -1.49 -7.49
N SER A 78 -3.84 -1.67 -7.34
CA SER A 78 -2.90 -1.44 -8.44
C SER A 78 -3.02 -2.45 -9.59
N GLN A 79 -3.66 -3.61 -9.38
CA GLN A 79 -3.86 -4.60 -10.45
C GLN A 79 -4.68 -4.03 -11.60
N GLU A 80 -5.78 -3.34 -11.29
CA GLU A 80 -6.69 -2.78 -12.29
C GLU A 80 -6.57 -1.25 -12.40
N LYS A 81 -6.15 -0.58 -11.32
CA LYS A 81 -6.09 0.90 -11.23
C LYS A 81 -4.70 1.37 -10.78
N LEU A 82 -3.67 1.03 -11.56
CA LEU A 82 -2.28 1.41 -11.28
C LEU A 82 -2.09 2.93 -11.10
N ASP A 83 -2.63 3.75 -12.00
CA ASP A 83 -2.46 5.21 -11.93
C ASP A 83 -3.06 5.80 -10.64
N PHE A 84 -4.25 5.33 -10.25
CA PHE A 84 -4.90 5.71 -8.99
C PHE A 84 -4.08 5.24 -7.78
N ALA A 85 -3.61 3.99 -7.77
CA ALA A 85 -2.78 3.48 -6.68
C ALA A 85 -1.50 4.33 -6.51
N MET A 86 -0.84 4.69 -7.61
CA MET A 86 0.40 5.45 -7.59
C MET A 86 0.18 6.93 -7.20
N LYS A 87 -0.71 7.64 -7.89
CA LYS A 87 -0.89 9.09 -7.71
C LYS A 87 -1.78 9.46 -6.52
N ASP A 88 -2.86 8.73 -6.28
CA ASP A 88 -3.81 9.08 -5.22
C ASP A 88 -3.45 8.46 -3.87
N ILE A 89 -2.75 7.31 -3.87
CA ILE A 89 -2.38 6.61 -2.63
C ILE A 89 -0.89 6.73 -2.33
N ILE A 90 0.00 6.20 -3.18
CA ILE A 90 1.45 6.16 -2.88
C ILE A 90 2.03 7.57 -2.72
N PHE A 91 1.70 8.49 -3.63
CA PHE A 91 2.18 9.87 -3.53
C PHE A 91 1.67 10.59 -2.27
N ASP A 92 0.43 10.31 -1.84
CA ASP A 92 -0.13 10.86 -0.60
C ASP A 92 0.59 10.28 0.63
N LEU A 93 0.76 8.96 0.69
CA LEU A 93 1.43 8.27 1.79
C LEU A 93 2.90 8.69 1.97
N LEU A 94 3.61 8.92 0.86
CA LEU A 94 4.99 9.40 0.85
C LEU A 94 5.11 10.93 0.95
N SER A 95 3.99 11.67 0.84
CA SER A 95 3.99 13.13 0.76
C SER A 95 4.87 13.69 -0.37
N VAL A 96 4.79 13.08 -1.56
CA VAL A 96 5.57 13.50 -2.74
C VAL A 96 5.32 14.98 -3.05
N GLY A 97 6.39 15.74 -3.22
CA GLY A 97 6.37 17.19 -3.49
C GLY A 97 5.95 18.07 -2.29
N ARG A 98 5.61 17.49 -1.14
CA ARG A 98 5.16 18.22 0.07
C ARG A 98 5.70 17.63 1.37
N CYS A 99 6.82 16.89 1.32
CA CYS A 99 7.39 16.19 2.47
C CYS A 99 7.93 17.21 3.50
N ARG A 100 7.08 17.59 4.47
CA ARG A 100 7.41 18.55 5.54
C ARG A 100 7.78 17.85 6.86
N ASN A 101 7.18 16.70 7.14
CA ASN A 101 7.33 15.95 8.39
C ASN A 101 7.40 14.44 8.10
N ILE A 102 8.16 13.70 8.91
CA ILE A 102 8.21 12.24 8.81
C ILE A 102 6.93 11.65 9.42
N MET A 103 6.24 10.84 8.64
CA MET A 103 5.02 10.11 9.04
C MET A 103 5.31 8.62 8.91
N PRO A 104 5.95 8.00 9.91
CA PRO A 104 6.65 6.71 9.74
C PRO A 104 5.71 5.58 9.30
N GLU A 105 4.52 5.47 9.88
CA GLU A 105 3.55 4.42 9.49
C GLU A 105 3.09 4.56 8.04
N ARG A 106 2.70 5.78 7.64
CA ARG A 106 2.24 6.09 6.28
C ARG A 106 3.36 5.89 5.26
N MET A 107 4.55 6.42 5.54
CA MET A 107 5.71 6.30 4.67
C MET A 107 6.15 4.84 4.53
N ASN A 108 6.11 4.06 5.62
CA ASN A 108 6.44 2.64 5.60
C ASN A 108 5.45 1.85 4.72
N VAL A 109 4.13 2.06 4.89
CA VAL A 109 3.12 1.42 4.02
C VAL A 109 3.29 1.86 2.57
N GLY A 110 3.51 3.14 2.30
CA GLY A 110 3.72 3.67 0.95
C GLY A 110 4.95 3.05 0.27
N LEU A 111 6.10 3.03 0.92
CA LEU A 111 7.33 2.44 0.36
C LEU A 111 7.18 0.94 0.13
N ARG A 112 6.62 0.20 1.09
CA ARG A 112 6.42 -1.25 0.96
C ARG A 112 5.43 -1.60 -0.13
N ALA A 113 4.33 -0.86 -0.24
CA ALA A 113 3.36 -1.04 -1.31
C ALA A 113 3.98 -0.75 -2.67
N PHE A 114 4.75 0.33 -2.81
CA PHE A 114 5.47 0.63 -4.03
C PHE A 114 6.41 -0.51 -4.44
N LEU A 115 7.24 -1.02 -3.52
CA LEU A 115 8.15 -2.13 -3.81
C LEU A 115 7.41 -3.41 -4.21
N VAL A 116 6.29 -3.71 -3.55
CA VAL A 116 5.42 -4.85 -3.88
C VAL A 116 4.82 -4.72 -5.29
N ILE A 117 4.46 -3.52 -5.73
CA ILE A 117 3.94 -3.25 -7.06
C ILE A 117 5.04 -3.42 -8.11
N VAL A 118 6.22 -2.82 -7.88
CA VAL A 118 7.38 -2.96 -8.77
C VAL A 118 7.74 -4.43 -8.96
N ASP A 119 7.83 -5.17 -7.86
CA ASP A 119 8.12 -6.61 -7.85
C ASP A 119 7.06 -7.42 -8.62
N SER A 120 5.78 -7.14 -8.39
CA SER A 120 4.66 -7.82 -9.06
C SER A 120 4.70 -7.62 -10.58
N LEU A 121 4.98 -6.39 -11.02
CA LEU A 121 5.04 -6.09 -12.45
C LEU A 121 6.32 -6.61 -13.10
N ALA A 122 7.47 -6.57 -12.39
CA ALA A 122 8.74 -7.08 -12.89
C ALA A 122 8.72 -8.60 -13.12
N GLN A 123 7.98 -9.34 -12.29
CA GLN A 123 7.88 -10.79 -12.39
C GLN A 123 6.77 -11.24 -13.34
N ASN A 124 5.99 -10.33 -13.93
CA ASN A 124 4.72 -10.66 -14.59
C ASN A 124 3.87 -11.62 -13.75
N GLU A 125 3.80 -11.37 -12.43
CA GLU A 125 3.10 -12.28 -11.52
C GLU A 125 1.63 -12.42 -11.92
N ASP A 126 1.14 -13.66 -11.81
CA ASP A 126 -0.26 -13.98 -11.99
C ASP A 126 -1.15 -13.25 -10.96
N GLU A 127 -2.45 -13.24 -11.25
CA GLU A 127 -3.47 -12.60 -10.43
C GLU A 127 -3.32 -12.92 -8.93
N PRO A 128 -3.30 -11.92 -8.02
CA PRO A 128 -3.00 -12.17 -6.62
C PRO A 128 -4.01 -13.13 -5.99
N MET A 129 -3.54 -14.09 -5.20
CA MET A 129 -4.42 -15.07 -4.54
C MET A 129 -5.42 -14.41 -3.60
N MET A 130 -6.62 -15.01 -3.49
CA MET A 130 -7.66 -14.53 -2.59
C MET A 130 -7.17 -14.49 -1.14
N PRO A 131 -7.53 -13.44 -0.38
CA PRO A 131 -7.35 -13.37 1.07
C PRO A 131 -7.96 -14.56 1.84
N LEU A 132 -7.13 -15.52 2.21
CA LEU A 132 -7.53 -16.59 3.14
C LEU A 132 -7.48 -16.08 4.58
N HIS A 133 -8.42 -16.54 5.43
CA HIS A 133 -8.23 -16.44 6.88
C HIS A 133 -7.02 -17.31 7.29
N ASN A 134 -6.51 -17.20 8.51
CA ASN A 134 -5.36 -17.98 9.01
C ASN A 134 -5.58 -19.51 8.95
N VAL A 135 -5.61 -20.08 7.75
CA VAL A 135 -5.76 -21.50 7.49
C VAL A 135 -4.35 -22.00 7.25
N THR A 136 -3.78 -22.60 8.28
CA THR A 136 -2.73 -23.59 8.08
C THR A 136 -3.38 -24.71 7.27
N PHE A 137 -3.01 -24.84 5.99
CA PHE A 137 -3.49 -25.95 5.18
C PHE A 137 -3.00 -27.27 5.81
N PRO A 138 -3.84 -28.32 5.91
CA PRO A 138 -3.42 -29.63 6.39
C PRO A 138 -2.38 -30.28 5.44
N SER A 139 -2.37 -29.85 4.18
CA SER A 139 -1.29 -30.05 3.23
C SER A 139 -0.27 -28.92 3.41
N GLY A 140 0.92 -29.22 3.93
CA GLY A 140 2.00 -28.28 4.27
C GLY A 140 2.61 -27.45 3.12
N HIS A 141 1.79 -26.97 2.17
CA HIS A 141 2.15 -25.86 1.31
C HIS A 141 2.19 -24.59 2.16
N THR A 142 3.39 -24.29 2.65
CA THR A 142 3.74 -22.95 3.12
C THR A 142 3.40 -21.94 2.01
N LEU A 143 2.73 -20.84 2.36
CA LEU A 143 2.68 -19.65 1.51
C LEU A 143 4.13 -19.37 1.13
N ARG A 144 4.47 -19.54 -0.15
CA ARG A 144 5.85 -19.36 -0.62
C ARG A 144 6.36 -18.06 0.00
N PRO A 145 7.46 -18.08 0.77
CA PRO A 145 8.01 -16.84 1.30
C PRO A 145 8.31 -15.95 0.11
N ARG A 146 7.51 -14.89 -0.06
CA ARG A 146 7.65 -13.94 -1.15
C ARG A 146 9.02 -13.30 -0.99
N ARG A 147 9.99 -13.73 -1.81
CA ARG A 147 11.31 -13.12 -1.86
C ARG A 147 11.10 -11.71 -2.40
N THR A 148 11.20 -10.71 -1.53
CA THR A 148 11.21 -9.31 -1.95
C THR A 148 12.31 -9.13 -2.99
N CYS A 149 12.03 -8.48 -4.11
CA CYS A 149 13.03 -8.20 -5.13
C CYS A 149 14.26 -7.53 -4.49
N THR A 150 15.39 -8.25 -4.46
CA THR A 150 16.69 -7.73 -4.03
C THR A 150 17.46 -7.11 -5.20
N LYS A 151 16.91 -7.16 -6.42
CA LYS A 151 17.52 -6.54 -7.60
C LYS A 151 17.36 -5.02 -7.47
N MET A 152 18.43 -4.27 -7.73
CA MET A 152 18.35 -2.82 -7.81
C MET A 152 17.31 -2.43 -8.87
N ILE A 153 16.43 -1.49 -8.53
CA ILE A 153 15.45 -0.93 -9.45
C ILE A 153 16.21 0.02 -10.39
N SER A 154 16.71 -0.52 -11.51
CA SER A 154 17.41 0.23 -12.55
C SER A 154 16.41 0.98 -13.45
N ASP A 155 16.83 2.12 -14.02
CA ASP A 155 15.97 2.94 -14.91
C ASP A 155 15.46 2.17 -16.14
N SER A 156 16.21 1.17 -16.63
CA SER A 156 15.78 0.28 -17.72
C SER A 156 14.58 -0.57 -17.32
N ILE A 157 14.62 -1.19 -16.13
CA ILE A 157 13.55 -2.01 -15.56
C ILE A 157 12.30 -1.16 -15.33
N VAL A 158 12.47 0.07 -14.83
CA VAL A 158 11.36 1.00 -14.60
C VAL A 158 10.66 1.40 -15.90
N LYS A 159 11.42 1.59 -16.98
CA LYS A 159 10.87 1.88 -18.31
C LYS A 159 10.10 0.70 -18.88
N GLU A 160 10.67 -0.50 -18.79
CA GLU A 160 10.07 -1.74 -19.27
C GLU A 160 8.74 -2.04 -18.57
N ILE A 161 8.69 -1.78 -17.26
CA ILE A 161 7.50 -2.00 -16.42
C ILE A 161 6.45 -0.87 -16.55
N GLY A 162 6.79 0.26 -17.18
CA GLY A 162 5.87 1.39 -17.34
C GLY A 162 5.69 2.26 -16.09
N LEU A 163 6.66 2.27 -15.17
CA LEU A 163 6.62 3.08 -13.94
C LEU A 163 7.43 4.38 -14.01
N GLN A 164 7.95 4.72 -15.19
CA GLN A 164 8.86 5.86 -15.38
C GLN A 164 8.30 7.19 -14.87
N SER A 165 7.00 7.44 -15.08
CA SER A 165 6.33 8.67 -14.65
C SER A 165 6.23 8.82 -13.12
N TYR A 166 6.32 7.71 -12.38
CA TYR A 166 6.17 7.71 -10.92
C TYR A 166 7.50 7.55 -10.18
N TYR A 167 8.46 6.85 -10.79
CA TYR A 167 9.73 6.49 -10.14
C TYR A 167 10.55 7.70 -9.73
N GLU A 168 10.76 8.67 -10.63
CA GLU A 168 11.62 9.83 -10.32
C GLU A 168 11.06 10.72 -9.19
N PRO A 169 9.76 11.06 -9.14
CA PRO A 169 9.16 11.72 -7.98
C PRO A 169 9.32 10.94 -6.66
N ILE A 170 9.14 9.62 -6.69
CA ILE A 170 9.29 8.76 -5.51
C ILE A 170 10.74 8.73 -5.06
N ARG A 171 11.70 8.59 -5.98
CA ARG A 171 13.14 8.57 -5.70
C ARG A 171 13.60 9.86 -5.01
N LYS A 172 13.21 11.02 -5.54
CA LYS A 172 13.51 12.33 -4.91
C LYS A 172 12.90 12.46 -3.51
N THR A 173 11.68 11.96 -3.33
CA THR A 173 11.00 12.00 -2.03
C THR A 173 11.67 11.06 -1.04
N PHE A 174 12.11 9.88 -1.48
CA PHE A 174 12.85 8.94 -0.66
C PHE A 174 14.20 9.51 -0.20
N ASP A 175 14.96 10.14 -1.09
CA ASP A 175 16.19 10.87 -0.72
C ASP A 175 15.92 11.95 0.34
N THR A 176 14.83 12.70 0.18
CA THR A 176 14.41 13.70 1.18
C THR A 176 14.09 13.05 2.53
N ILE A 177 13.34 11.94 2.53
CA ILE A 177 13.02 11.18 3.75
C ILE A 177 14.29 10.70 4.45
N LEU A 178 15.26 10.15 3.71
CA LEU A 178 16.54 9.70 4.26
C LEU A 178 17.33 10.85 4.90
N LYS A 179 17.41 12.00 4.23
CA LYS A 179 18.07 13.20 4.79
C LYS A 179 17.41 13.69 6.08
N MET A 180 16.08 13.66 6.14
CA MET A 180 15.35 14.01 7.35
C MET A 180 15.59 12.99 8.47
N LEU A 181 15.61 11.70 8.16
CA LEU A 181 15.90 10.64 9.14
C LEU A 181 17.34 10.73 9.67
N ASP A 182 18.33 10.99 8.81
CA ASP A 182 19.72 11.22 9.23
C ASP A 182 19.81 12.37 10.23
N THR A 183 19.14 13.48 9.90
CA THR A 183 19.15 14.68 10.75
C THR A 183 18.48 14.43 12.10
N GLN A 184 17.35 13.72 12.13
CA GLN A 184 16.55 13.54 13.35
C GLN A 184 17.04 12.39 14.24
N VAL A 185 17.57 11.33 13.63
CA VAL A 185 17.88 10.06 14.32
C VAL A 185 19.34 9.67 14.12
N GLY A 186 19.84 9.69 12.88
CA GLY A 186 21.18 9.20 12.53
C GLY A 186 22.29 9.92 13.29
N ARG A 187 22.30 11.26 13.26
CA ARG A 187 23.31 12.07 13.95
C ARG A 187 23.23 11.97 15.47
N CYS A 188 22.01 11.85 16.02
CA CYS A 188 21.82 11.68 17.46
C CYS A 188 22.41 10.35 17.95
N LEU A 189 22.34 9.28 17.14
CA LEU A 189 22.89 7.98 17.47
C LEU A 189 24.42 7.91 17.36
N LEU A 190 25.05 8.75 16.53
CA LEU A 190 26.51 8.82 16.39
C LEU A 190 27.19 9.58 17.56
N VAL A 191 26.42 10.28 18.38
CA VAL A 191 26.91 11.05 19.53
C VAL A 191 26.80 10.24 20.85
N THR A 192 26.20 9.05 20.81
CA THR A 192 26.06 8.13 21.96
C THR A 192 27.11 7.03 21.88
#